data_AF-A0A9D6KSN6-F1
#
_entry.id   AF-A0A9D6KSN6-F1
#
_cell.length_a   1.000
_cell.length_b   1.000
_cell.length_c   1.000
_cell.angle_alpha   90.00
_cell.angle_beta   90.00
_cell.angle_gamma   90.00
#
_symmetry.space_group_name_H-M   'P 1'
#
loop_
_entity.id
_entity.type
_entity.pdbx_description
1 polymer ?
#
loop_
_entity_poly.entity_id
_entity_poly.type
_entity_poly.pdbx_seq_one_letter_code
_entity_poly.pdbx_strand_id
1 'polypeptide(L)'
;MHDDAAILRVLVADHRVFQRRLVAEALRGWGRVDVGYAETGDQCLVALSYFQPDALVVDWDLDGGHGLGLVNRLRIGEAGDACRKLAVIVVSTQHSLGDVERARNAGADEFVLRPFSTFTLVKRVQELQIRKREFVECSNYVGPCRRRRVDVNYDGPRRRLFDSVDKSGDSPDVQIRKGLVRMYIERIGALLRDAEGDAVGLRDVCLACAQLSTLAGDMKDRLLMSATSSLFSYVKGVGDKAQLNADVVKAHLDAIVQLAELPNSLADLRQTVTQQLSVMVTKKLRQAAEQAA
;
A
#
# COMPACT_ATOMS: atom_id res chain seq x y z
N MET A 1 -47.01 -7.78 5.46
CA MET A 1 -46.93 -7.18 4.11
C MET A 1 -45.58 -6.51 3.97
N HIS A 2 -44.55 -7.24 3.51
CA HIS A 2 -43.22 -6.74 3.12
C HIS A 2 -42.52 -7.90 2.42
N ASP A 3 -42.67 -8.07 1.11
CA ASP A 3 -41.88 -9.10 0.41
C ASP A 3 -41.62 -8.84 -1.08
N ASP A 4 -41.45 -7.58 -1.47
CA ASP A 4 -40.90 -7.18 -2.78
C ASP A 4 -39.35 -7.08 -2.76
N ALA A 5 -38.68 -8.03 -2.10
CA ALA A 5 -37.22 -8.07 -2.14
C ALA A 5 -36.75 -8.69 -3.47
N ALA A 6 -36.11 -7.89 -4.32
CA ALA A 6 -35.56 -8.31 -5.61
C ALA A 6 -34.65 -9.55 -5.49
N ILE A 7 -34.76 -10.49 -6.43
CA ILE A 7 -33.91 -11.67 -6.51
C ILE A 7 -32.50 -11.21 -6.90
N LEU A 8 -31.51 -11.55 -6.06
CA LEU A 8 -30.11 -11.21 -6.36
C LEU A 8 -29.56 -12.14 -7.43
N ARG A 9 -29.00 -11.61 -8.50
CA ARG A 9 -28.41 -12.39 -9.59
C ARG A 9 -26.90 -12.43 -9.44
N VAL A 10 -26.33 -13.62 -9.26
CA VAL A 10 -24.88 -13.80 -9.11
C VAL A 10 -24.34 -14.68 -10.21
N LEU A 11 -23.36 -14.20 -10.97
CA LEU A 11 -22.64 -14.99 -11.96
C LEU A 11 -21.40 -15.60 -11.30
N VAL A 12 -21.20 -16.91 -11.44
CA VAL A 12 -20.02 -17.62 -10.92
C VAL A 12 -19.16 -18.11 -12.08
N ALA A 13 -17.94 -17.58 -12.19
CA ALA A 13 -16.94 -17.97 -13.16
C ALA A 13 -15.84 -18.82 -12.50
N ASP A 14 -15.85 -20.12 -12.77
CA ASP A 14 -14.90 -21.10 -12.23
C ASP A 14 -14.87 -22.30 -13.18
N HIS A 15 -13.69 -22.73 -13.64
CA HIS A 15 -13.58 -23.85 -14.59
C HIS A 15 -13.89 -25.20 -13.94
N ARG A 16 -13.80 -25.30 -12.61
CA ARG A 16 -14.00 -26.55 -11.87
C ARG A 16 -15.47 -26.69 -11.50
N VAL A 17 -16.17 -27.56 -12.19
CA VAL A 17 -17.61 -27.83 -12.00
C VAL A 17 -17.98 -28.04 -10.53
N PHE A 18 -17.19 -28.82 -9.79
CA PHE A 18 -17.43 -29.08 -8.37
C PHE A 18 -17.34 -27.81 -7.51
N GLN A 19 -16.30 -26.98 -7.72
CA GLN A 19 -16.13 -25.74 -6.97
C GLN A 19 -17.20 -24.71 -7.32
N ARG A 20 -17.53 -24.59 -8.60
CA ARG A 20 -18.60 -23.76 -9.11
C ARG A 20 -19.96 -24.10 -8.48
N ARG A 21 -20.27 -25.40 -8.36
CA ARG A 21 -21.49 -25.89 -7.66
C ARG A 21 -21.47 -25.57 -6.17
N LEU A 22 -20.34 -25.76 -5.50
CA LEU A 22 -20.21 -25.45 -4.07
C LEU A 22 -20.45 -23.95 -3.78
N VAL A 23 -19.91 -23.07 -4.62
CA VAL A 23 -20.18 -21.62 -4.54
C VAL A 23 -21.66 -21.33 -4.73
N ALA A 24 -22.29 -21.95 -5.74
CA ALA A 24 -23.70 -21.75 -6.02
C ALA A 24 -24.61 -22.26 -4.89
N GLU A 25 -24.31 -23.42 -4.31
CA GLU A 25 -25.04 -23.96 -3.17
C GLU A 25 -24.89 -23.07 -1.94
N ALA A 26 -23.68 -22.57 -1.68
CA ALA A 26 -23.45 -21.60 -0.61
C ALA A 26 -24.31 -20.33 -0.82
N LEU A 27 -24.34 -19.78 -2.03
CA LEU A 27 -25.15 -18.60 -2.34
C LEU A 27 -26.66 -18.87 -2.24
N ARG A 28 -27.13 -20.02 -2.75
CA ARG A 28 -28.55 -20.42 -2.68
C ARG A 28 -29.01 -20.73 -1.26
N GLY A 29 -28.11 -21.19 -0.38
CA GLY A 29 -28.39 -21.37 1.05
C GLY A 29 -28.80 -20.09 1.77
N TRP A 30 -28.52 -18.91 1.19
CA TRP A 30 -29.01 -17.63 1.69
C TRP A 30 -30.49 -17.35 1.34
N GLY A 31 -31.04 -17.99 0.30
CA GLY A 31 -32.42 -17.79 -0.15
C GLY A 31 -32.51 -17.24 -1.57
N ARG A 32 -33.12 -16.06 -1.76
CA ARG A 32 -33.48 -15.43 -3.05
C ARG A 32 -32.27 -15.03 -3.91
N VAL A 33 -31.53 -16.02 -4.40
CA VAL A 33 -30.40 -15.84 -5.32
C VAL A 33 -30.61 -16.68 -6.56
N ASP A 34 -30.56 -16.02 -7.72
CA ASP A 34 -30.41 -16.69 -9.01
C ASP A 34 -28.91 -16.77 -9.34
N VAL A 35 -28.43 -17.96 -9.70
CA VAL A 35 -26.99 -18.20 -9.91
C VAL A 35 -26.74 -18.65 -11.35
N GLY A 36 -26.06 -17.79 -12.10
CA GLY A 36 -25.53 -18.08 -13.43
C GLY A 36 -24.12 -18.68 -13.36
N TYR A 37 -23.69 -19.31 -14.45
CA TYR A 37 -22.41 -20.00 -14.53
C TYR A 37 -21.61 -19.60 -15.77
N ALA A 38 -20.29 -19.53 -15.60
CA ALA A 38 -19.33 -19.47 -16.68
C ALA A 38 -18.12 -20.37 -16.36
N GLU A 39 -17.54 -21.01 -17.37
CA GLU A 39 -16.36 -21.87 -17.20
C GLU A 39 -15.06 -21.14 -17.54
N THR A 40 -15.14 -20.20 -18.49
CA THR A 40 -14.01 -19.42 -18.99
C THR A 40 -14.27 -17.92 -18.90
N GLY A 41 -13.22 -17.11 -19.05
CA GLY A 41 -13.34 -15.65 -19.08
C GLY A 41 -14.24 -15.16 -20.22
N ASP A 42 -14.11 -15.73 -21.41
CA ASP A 42 -14.91 -15.31 -22.58
C ASP A 42 -16.38 -15.70 -22.42
N GLN A 43 -16.66 -16.90 -21.90
CA GLN A 43 -18.03 -17.28 -21.55
C GLN A 43 -18.61 -16.34 -20.50
N CYS A 44 -17.80 -15.91 -19.52
CA CYS A 44 -18.23 -14.96 -18.50
C CYS A 44 -18.60 -13.60 -19.13
N LEU A 45 -17.78 -13.07 -20.05
CA LEU A 45 -18.06 -11.80 -20.72
C LEU A 45 -19.35 -11.87 -21.55
N VAL A 46 -19.59 -12.97 -22.26
CA VAL A 46 -20.84 -13.19 -22.99
C VAL A 46 -22.02 -13.28 -22.00
N ALA A 47 -21.88 -14.08 -20.94
CA ALA A 47 -22.94 -14.28 -19.95
C ALA A 47 -23.32 -13.00 -19.21
N LEU A 48 -22.40 -12.06 -18.99
CA LEU A 48 -22.67 -10.79 -18.33
C LEU A 48 -23.78 -9.99 -19.03
N SER A 49 -23.80 -9.97 -20.36
CA SER A 49 -24.79 -9.22 -21.16
C SER A 49 -26.20 -9.83 -21.10
N TYR A 50 -26.30 -11.17 -21.07
CA TYR A 50 -27.59 -11.87 -21.03
C TYR A 50 -28.12 -12.06 -19.62
N PHE A 51 -27.24 -12.41 -18.69
CA PHE A 51 -27.60 -12.69 -17.31
C PHE A 51 -27.67 -11.44 -16.44
N GLN A 52 -27.10 -10.30 -16.85
CA GLN A 52 -27.18 -9.03 -16.11
C GLN A 52 -27.07 -9.20 -14.58
N PRO A 53 -25.98 -9.80 -14.08
CA PRO A 53 -25.84 -10.07 -12.65
C PRO A 53 -25.67 -8.79 -11.83
N ASP A 54 -26.02 -8.87 -10.55
CA ASP A 54 -25.71 -7.86 -9.54
C ASP A 54 -24.30 -8.02 -8.95
N ALA A 55 -23.76 -9.24 -9.03
CA ALA A 55 -22.39 -9.55 -8.61
C ALA A 55 -21.76 -10.68 -9.44
N LEU A 56 -20.44 -10.63 -9.58
CA LEU A 56 -19.62 -11.64 -10.21
C LEU A 56 -18.68 -12.26 -9.17
N VAL A 57 -18.71 -13.58 -9.05
CA VAL A 57 -17.74 -14.36 -8.29
C VAL A 57 -16.80 -15.03 -9.28
N VAL A 58 -15.51 -14.71 -9.21
CA VAL A 58 -14.48 -15.18 -10.15
C VAL A 58 -13.44 -16.00 -9.41
N ASP A 59 -13.13 -17.19 -9.92
CA ASP A 59 -11.95 -17.93 -9.51
C ASP A 59 -10.68 -17.22 -9.99
N TRP A 60 -9.69 -17.13 -9.11
CA TRP A 60 -8.36 -16.64 -9.45
C TRP A 60 -7.71 -17.43 -10.59
N ASP A 61 -7.83 -18.76 -10.57
CA ASP A 61 -7.28 -19.68 -11.55
C ASP A 61 -8.39 -20.09 -12.53
N LEU A 62 -8.85 -19.16 -13.37
CA LEU A 62 -9.85 -19.44 -14.40
C LEU A 62 -9.19 -20.13 -15.61
N ASP A 63 -9.89 -21.03 -16.29
CA ASP A 63 -9.34 -21.69 -17.48
C ASP A 63 -9.31 -20.71 -18.66
N GLY A 64 -8.24 -20.77 -19.47
CA GLY A 64 -7.97 -19.80 -20.54
C GLY A 64 -7.40 -18.45 -20.09
N GLY A 65 -7.11 -18.23 -18.80
CA GLY A 65 -6.38 -17.06 -18.30
C GLY A 65 -6.60 -16.75 -16.81
N HIS A 66 -5.74 -15.92 -16.20
CA HIS A 66 -5.90 -15.52 -14.81
C HIS A 66 -7.25 -14.78 -14.60
N GLY A 67 -8.01 -15.13 -13.56
CA GLY A 67 -9.28 -14.48 -13.23
C GLY A 67 -9.15 -12.97 -13.05
N LEU A 68 -7.98 -12.50 -12.61
CA LEU A 68 -7.65 -11.07 -12.55
C LEU A 68 -7.62 -10.40 -13.93
N GLY A 69 -7.22 -11.13 -14.98
CA GLY A 69 -7.28 -10.67 -16.36
C GLY A 69 -8.72 -10.42 -16.81
N LEU A 70 -9.64 -11.33 -16.46
CA LEU A 70 -11.09 -11.13 -16.68
C LEU A 70 -11.60 -9.89 -15.92
N VAL A 71 -11.19 -9.68 -14.67
CA VAL A 71 -11.56 -8.48 -13.92
C VAL A 71 -11.07 -7.21 -14.64
N ASN A 72 -9.83 -7.20 -15.12
CA ASN A 72 -9.29 -6.05 -15.85
C ASN A 72 -10.07 -5.79 -17.15
N ARG A 73 -10.32 -6.83 -17.96
CA ARG A 73 -11.15 -6.80 -19.18
C ARG A 73 -12.55 -6.22 -18.90
N LEU A 74 -13.17 -6.63 -17.79
CA LEU A 74 -14.44 -6.08 -17.32
C LEU A 74 -14.33 -4.59 -16.99
N ARG A 75 -13.27 -4.16 -16.29
CA ARG A 75 -13.08 -2.75 -15.89
C ARG A 75 -12.81 -1.82 -17.06
N ILE A 76 -12.13 -2.29 -18.11
CA ILE A 76 -11.91 -1.53 -19.35
C ILE A 76 -13.13 -1.53 -20.29
N GLY A 77 -14.22 -2.19 -19.91
CA GLY A 77 -15.51 -2.10 -20.63
C GLY A 77 -15.73 -3.15 -21.70
N GLU A 78 -14.99 -4.26 -21.71
CA GLU A 78 -15.15 -5.29 -22.74
C GLU A 78 -16.54 -5.96 -22.73
N ALA A 79 -17.20 -6.03 -21.57
CA ALA A 79 -18.59 -6.47 -21.43
C ALA A 79 -19.61 -5.30 -21.45
N GLY A 80 -19.22 -4.15 -21.98
CA GLY A 80 -20.02 -2.92 -21.99
C GLY A 80 -19.87 -2.06 -20.73
N ASP A 81 -20.18 -0.76 -20.87
CA ASP A 81 -19.95 0.24 -19.82
C ASP A 81 -20.74 -0.02 -18.53
N ALA A 82 -21.93 -0.60 -18.64
CA ALA A 82 -22.76 -0.95 -17.48
C ALA A 82 -22.07 -1.97 -16.57
N CYS A 83 -21.32 -2.91 -17.15
CA CYS A 83 -20.65 -4.00 -16.45
C CYS A 83 -19.35 -3.55 -15.76
N ARG A 84 -18.77 -2.41 -16.15
CA ARG A 84 -17.53 -1.88 -15.56
C ARG A 84 -17.62 -1.69 -14.06
N LYS A 85 -18.80 -1.32 -13.55
CA LYS A 85 -19.06 -1.06 -12.13
C LYS A 85 -19.66 -2.25 -11.38
N LEU A 86 -19.75 -3.43 -12.02
CA LEU A 86 -20.26 -4.65 -11.40
C LEU A 86 -19.44 -5.02 -10.17
N ALA A 87 -20.09 -5.47 -9.10
CA ALA A 87 -19.43 -5.96 -7.92
C ALA A 87 -18.68 -7.28 -8.22
N VAL A 88 -17.36 -7.29 -8.04
CA VAL A 88 -16.52 -8.46 -8.33
C VAL A 88 -15.86 -9.00 -7.07
N ILE A 89 -16.10 -10.27 -6.79
CA ILE A 89 -15.45 -11.03 -5.71
C ILE A 89 -14.48 -12.02 -6.36
N VAL A 90 -13.19 -11.87 -6.06
CA VAL A 90 -12.18 -12.86 -6.45
C VAL A 90 -12.06 -13.91 -5.36
N VAL A 91 -12.13 -15.17 -5.74
CA VAL A 91 -11.99 -16.33 -4.86
C VAL A 91 -10.68 -17.04 -5.19
N SER A 92 -9.86 -17.31 -4.18
CA SER A 92 -8.45 -17.69 -4.38
C SER A 92 -7.94 -18.62 -3.29
N THR A 93 -6.98 -19.48 -3.61
CA THR A 93 -6.19 -20.25 -2.61
C THR A 93 -4.88 -19.53 -2.25
N GLN A 94 -4.51 -18.51 -3.02
CA GLN A 94 -3.32 -17.69 -2.84
C GLN A 94 -3.54 -16.68 -1.70
N HIS A 95 -2.62 -16.62 -0.73
CA HIS A 95 -2.83 -15.92 0.54
C HIS A 95 -1.75 -14.90 0.88
N SER A 96 -0.82 -14.61 -0.03
CA SER A 96 0.21 -13.59 0.24
C SER A 96 -0.40 -12.19 0.18
N LEU A 97 0.22 -11.23 0.89
CA LEU A 97 -0.16 -9.82 0.80
C LEU A 97 -0.08 -9.31 -0.65
N GLY A 98 0.91 -9.77 -1.41
CA GLY A 98 1.05 -9.45 -2.84
C GLY A 98 -0.12 -9.93 -3.68
N ASP A 99 -0.73 -11.07 -3.35
CA ASP A 99 -1.90 -11.59 -4.08
C ASP A 99 -3.13 -10.72 -3.86
N VAL A 100 -3.35 -10.31 -2.62
CA VAL A 100 -4.43 -9.38 -2.25
C VAL A 100 -4.23 -8.04 -2.96
N GLU A 101 -3.00 -7.55 -3.04
CA GLU A 101 -2.66 -6.33 -3.77
C GLU A 101 -2.90 -6.48 -5.28
N ARG A 102 -2.51 -7.60 -5.88
CA ARG A 102 -2.76 -7.89 -7.30
C ARG A 102 -4.25 -7.91 -7.61
N ALA A 103 -5.08 -8.59 -6.81
CA ALA A 103 -6.54 -8.60 -6.99
C ALA A 103 -7.13 -7.19 -6.88
N ARG A 104 -6.71 -6.42 -5.86
CA ARG A 104 -7.15 -5.04 -5.68
C ARG A 104 -6.74 -4.15 -6.86
N ASN A 105 -5.53 -4.34 -7.39
CA ASN A 105 -5.00 -3.56 -8.50
C ASN A 105 -5.70 -3.90 -9.83
N ALA A 106 -6.13 -5.15 -10.01
CA ALA A 106 -6.96 -5.58 -11.12
C ALA A 106 -8.39 -5.01 -11.08
N GLY A 107 -8.81 -4.43 -9.94
CA GLY A 107 -10.12 -3.80 -9.79
C GLY A 107 -11.17 -4.70 -9.12
N ALA A 108 -10.75 -5.73 -8.39
CA ALA A 108 -11.67 -6.54 -7.58
C ALA A 108 -12.22 -5.72 -6.40
N ASP A 109 -13.51 -5.90 -6.11
CA ASP A 109 -14.16 -5.29 -4.96
C ASP A 109 -13.80 -6.06 -3.68
N GLU A 110 -13.89 -7.38 -3.74
CA GLU A 110 -13.58 -8.31 -2.65
C GLU A 110 -12.63 -9.44 -3.04
N PHE A 111 -11.93 -9.95 -2.02
CA PHE A 111 -11.00 -11.07 -2.14
C PHE A 111 -11.31 -12.06 -1.02
N VAL A 112 -11.64 -13.30 -1.39
CA VAL A 112 -12.06 -14.35 -0.47
C VAL A 112 -11.13 -15.56 -0.61
N LEU A 113 -10.54 -15.98 0.50
CA LEU A 113 -9.68 -17.16 0.55
C LEU A 113 -10.51 -18.45 0.62
N ARG A 114 -10.10 -19.45 -0.15
CA ARG A 114 -10.52 -20.85 0.03
C ARG A 114 -9.65 -21.50 1.12
N PRO A 115 -10.23 -22.34 2.00
CA PRO A 115 -11.65 -22.61 2.17
C PRO A 115 -12.40 -21.45 2.85
N PHE A 116 -13.65 -21.20 2.45
CA PHE A 116 -14.52 -20.20 3.08
C PHE A 116 -15.83 -20.82 3.55
N SER A 117 -16.43 -20.23 4.58
CA SER A 117 -17.80 -20.59 4.99
C SER A 117 -18.83 -19.94 4.07
N THR A 118 -19.98 -20.59 3.93
CA THR A 118 -21.16 -20.02 3.26
C THR A 118 -21.48 -18.62 3.78
N PHE A 119 -21.46 -18.45 5.10
CA PHE A 119 -21.68 -17.16 5.75
C PHE A 119 -20.69 -16.08 5.27
N THR A 120 -19.41 -16.43 5.11
CA THR A 120 -18.38 -15.48 4.67
C THR A 120 -18.65 -14.98 3.25
N LEU A 121 -18.93 -15.89 2.32
CA LEU A 121 -19.19 -15.51 0.93
C LEU A 121 -20.46 -14.65 0.81
N VAL A 122 -21.56 -15.09 1.42
CA VAL A 122 -22.85 -14.39 1.42
C VAL A 122 -22.70 -13.00 2.00
N LYS A 123 -22.04 -12.87 3.15
CA LYS A 123 -21.78 -11.57 3.78
C LYS A 123 -21.03 -10.61 2.86
N ARG A 124 -20.03 -11.11 2.11
CA ARG A 124 -19.26 -10.27 1.16
C ARG A 124 -20.12 -9.78 0.01
N VAL A 125 -20.94 -10.66 -0.56
CA VAL A 125 -21.89 -10.27 -1.61
C VAL A 125 -22.86 -9.19 -1.11
N GLN A 126 -23.42 -9.37 0.09
CA GLN A 126 -24.32 -8.38 0.71
C GLN A 126 -23.64 -7.04 0.97
N GLU A 127 -22.43 -7.06 1.53
CA GLU A 127 -21.65 -5.86 1.82
C GLU A 127 -21.44 -5.01 0.54
N LEU A 128 -21.23 -5.65 -0.60
CA LEU A 128 -21.03 -4.96 -1.88
C LEU A 128 -22.32 -4.36 -2.46
N GLN A 129 -23.48 -4.94 -2.16
CA GLN A 129 -24.76 -4.35 -2.56
C GLN A 129 -25.11 -3.11 -1.73
N ILE A 130 -24.83 -3.15 -0.43
CA ILE A 130 -25.15 -2.05 0.50
C ILE A 130 -24.12 -0.93 0.41
N ARG A 131 -22.82 -1.27 0.29
CA ARG A 131 -21.70 -0.32 0.39
C ARG A 131 -20.92 -0.27 -0.92
N LYS A 132 -21.56 0.24 -1.97
CA LYS A 132 -20.88 0.50 -3.25
C LYS A 132 -19.76 1.51 -3.04
N ARG A 133 -18.55 1.13 -3.45
CA ARG A 133 -17.38 2.00 -3.38
C ARG A 133 -17.40 2.96 -4.55
N GLU A 134 -16.87 4.16 -4.34
CA GLU A 134 -16.63 5.11 -5.42
C GLU A 134 -15.76 4.44 -6.49
N PHE A 135 -16.20 4.54 -7.74
CA PHE A 135 -15.49 4.01 -8.90
C PHE A 135 -14.48 5.05 -9.38
N VAL A 136 -13.21 4.65 -9.46
CA VAL A 136 -12.09 5.51 -9.83
C VAL A 136 -11.59 5.09 -11.20
N GLU A 137 -11.38 6.08 -12.06
CA GLU A 137 -10.78 5.92 -13.38
C GLU A 137 -9.64 6.94 -13.52
N CYS A 138 -8.42 6.43 -13.66
CA CYS A 138 -7.22 7.22 -13.90
C CYS A 138 -6.28 6.44 -14.84
N SER A 139 -5.22 7.11 -15.31
CA SER A 139 -4.30 6.59 -16.32
C SER A 139 -3.70 5.21 -16.01
N ASN A 140 -3.62 4.82 -14.74
CA ASN A 140 -3.04 3.56 -14.29
C ASN A 140 -3.99 2.67 -13.47
N TYR A 141 -5.27 3.02 -13.36
CA TYR A 141 -6.24 2.22 -12.62
C TYR A 141 -7.68 2.52 -13.01
N VAL A 142 -8.44 1.44 -13.19
CA VAL A 142 -9.89 1.50 -13.38
C VAL A 142 -10.52 0.51 -12.42
N GLY A 143 -11.36 0.99 -11.49
CA GLY A 143 -12.01 0.11 -10.52
C GLY A 143 -12.44 0.79 -9.22
N PRO A 144 -12.96 0.01 -8.26
CA PRO A 144 -13.43 0.51 -6.97
C PRO A 144 -12.27 1.09 -6.13
N CYS A 145 -12.45 2.26 -5.52
CA CYS A 145 -11.32 2.92 -4.86
C CYS A 145 -10.65 2.01 -3.82
N ARG A 146 -9.37 1.69 -4.04
CA ARG A 146 -8.51 0.76 -3.28
C ARG A 146 -8.48 0.98 -1.76
N ARG A 147 -8.92 2.14 -1.27
CA ARG A 147 -8.99 2.52 0.16
C ARG A 147 -10.33 2.09 0.77
N ARG A 148 -10.33 0.99 1.54
CA ARG A 148 -11.53 0.50 2.24
C ARG A 148 -11.82 1.22 3.57
N ARG A 149 -10.79 1.74 4.23
CA ARG A 149 -10.90 2.47 5.50
C ARG A 149 -10.35 3.87 5.32
N VAL A 150 -11.07 4.87 5.83
CA VAL A 150 -10.55 6.21 6.04
C VAL A 150 -9.68 6.12 7.29
N ASP A 151 -8.37 6.32 7.15
CA ASP A 151 -7.49 6.44 8.30
C ASP A 151 -7.43 7.91 8.70
N VAL A 152 -8.03 8.17 9.87
CA VAL A 152 -8.30 9.49 10.45
C VAL A 152 -7.02 10.20 10.93
N ASN A 153 -5.94 9.44 11.10
CA ASN A 153 -4.66 9.91 11.63
C ASN A 153 -3.64 10.20 10.52
N TYR A 154 -4.05 10.26 9.27
CA TYR A 154 -3.15 10.60 8.17
C TYR A 154 -2.99 12.09 8.00
N ASP A 155 -1.74 12.51 8.09
CA ASP A 155 -1.29 13.90 8.06
C ASP A 155 -0.60 14.26 6.74
N GLY A 156 -0.77 13.42 5.70
CA GLY A 156 -0.16 13.60 4.40
C GLY A 156 -1.07 14.30 3.38
N PRO A 157 -0.51 14.83 2.28
CA PRO A 157 -1.18 15.82 1.42
C PRO A 157 -2.29 15.28 0.50
N ARG A 158 -2.63 13.98 0.49
CA ARG A 158 -3.62 13.44 -0.46
C ARG A 158 -4.48 12.31 0.12
N ARG A 159 -5.80 12.51 0.34
CA ARG A 159 -6.74 11.38 0.54
C ARG A 159 -8.12 11.35 -0.18
N ARG A 160 -8.66 12.41 -0.84
CA ARG A 160 -9.47 12.38 -2.10
C ARG A 160 -10.00 13.78 -2.56
N LEU A 161 -10.66 13.83 -3.74
CA LEU A 161 -10.88 15.02 -4.60
C LEU A 161 -11.67 16.23 -4.04
N PHE A 162 -12.25 16.18 -2.84
CA PHE A 162 -12.86 17.35 -2.16
C PHE A 162 -11.97 17.96 -1.07
N ASP A 163 -10.71 17.56 -0.98
CA ASP A 163 -9.79 18.06 0.05
C ASP A 163 -9.29 19.50 -0.28
N SER A 164 -9.65 20.48 0.58
CA SER A 164 -8.84 21.67 0.95
C SER A 164 -9.29 22.11 2.37
N VAL A 165 -8.47 22.56 3.31
CA VAL A 165 -7.04 22.97 3.36
C VAL A 165 -6.24 21.93 4.14
N ASP A 166 -4.96 21.78 3.79
CA ASP A 166 -3.95 21.09 4.59
C ASP A 166 -4.17 21.33 6.10
N LYS A 167 -4.05 20.28 6.93
CA LYS A 167 -3.79 20.55 8.34
C LYS A 167 -2.54 21.43 8.40
N SER A 168 -2.69 22.63 8.92
CA SER A 168 -1.61 23.59 9.08
C SER A 168 -0.66 23.09 10.17
N GLY A 169 0.22 22.17 9.80
CA GLY A 169 1.24 21.62 10.68
C GLY A 169 0.91 20.26 11.28
N ASP A 170 1.94 19.67 11.86
CA ASP A 170 1.88 18.38 12.51
C ASP A 170 1.07 18.45 13.83
N SER A 171 0.49 17.32 14.25
CA SER A 171 -0.08 17.19 15.61
C SER A 171 0.97 17.49 16.72
N PRO A 172 0.55 17.97 17.92
CA PRO A 172 1.48 18.25 19.02
C PRO A 172 2.41 17.08 19.36
N ASP A 173 1.90 15.84 19.36
CA ASP A 173 2.71 14.64 19.58
C ASP A 173 3.82 14.47 18.54
N VAL A 174 3.50 14.73 17.26
CA VAL A 174 4.48 14.65 16.17
C VAL A 174 5.50 15.79 16.28
N GLN A 175 5.08 17.00 16.66
CA GLN A 175 5.99 18.13 16.89
C GLN A 175 6.98 17.84 18.02
N ILE A 176 6.53 17.27 19.13
CA ILE A 176 7.38 16.86 20.26
C ILE A 176 8.41 15.83 19.79
N ARG A 177 7.98 14.79 19.06
CA ARG A 177 8.89 13.75 18.55
C ARG A 177 9.89 14.30 17.53
N LYS A 178 9.49 15.24 16.66
CA LYS A 178 10.40 15.97 15.76
C LYS A 178 11.41 16.82 16.54
N GLY A 179 11.00 17.39 17.68
CA GLY A 179 11.92 18.04 18.63
C GLY A 179 12.98 17.08 19.19
N LEU A 180 12.58 15.88 19.59
CA LEU A 180 13.51 14.85 20.04
C LEU A 180 14.50 14.45 18.94
N VAL A 181 14.04 14.32 17.69
CA VAL A 181 14.91 14.03 16.53
C VAL A 181 16.01 15.09 16.40
N ARG A 182 15.68 16.38 16.50
CA ARG A 182 16.69 17.46 16.47
C ARG A 182 17.69 17.36 17.62
N MET A 183 17.22 17.08 18.84
CA MET A 183 18.09 16.86 20.01
C MET A 183 19.06 15.68 19.78
N TYR A 184 18.59 14.58 19.19
CA TYR A 184 19.45 13.44 18.83
C TYR A 184 20.52 13.82 17.79
N ILE A 185 20.17 14.64 16.80
CA ILE A 185 21.11 15.11 15.77
C ILE A 185 22.19 16.00 16.38
N GLU A 186 21.82 16.94 17.25
CA GLU A 186 22.77 17.78 17.97
C GLU A 186 23.74 16.93 18.81
N ARG A 187 23.22 15.91 19.50
CA ARG A 187 24.04 14.95 20.26
C ARG A 187 24.99 14.17 19.36
N ILE A 188 24.53 13.66 18.22
CA ILE A 188 25.39 12.96 17.25
C ILE A 188 26.48 13.89 16.73
N GLY A 189 26.14 15.14 16.41
CA GLY A 189 27.11 16.16 15.97
C GLY A 189 28.16 16.49 17.02
N ALA A 190 27.81 16.50 18.31
CA ALA A 190 28.76 16.66 19.41
C ALA A 190 29.70 15.46 19.52
N LEU A 191 29.16 14.24 19.55
CA LEU A 191 29.96 13.01 19.61
C LEU A 191 30.93 12.89 18.44
N LEU A 192 30.54 13.31 17.24
CA LEU A 192 31.41 13.32 16.06
C LEU A 192 32.60 14.27 16.17
N ARG A 193 32.47 15.39 16.89
CA ARG A 193 33.59 16.31 17.13
C ARG A 193 34.58 15.74 18.14
N ASP A 194 34.06 15.01 19.13
CA ASP A 194 34.88 14.44 20.20
C ASP A 194 35.57 13.12 19.80
N ALA A 195 35.04 12.43 18.78
CA ALA A 195 35.47 11.08 18.38
C ALA A 195 36.66 11.03 17.38
N GLU A 196 37.42 12.12 17.16
CA GLU A 196 38.53 12.14 16.18
C GLU A 196 39.57 11.02 16.42
N GLY A 197 39.42 9.90 15.70
CA GLY A 197 40.31 8.74 15.76
C GLY A 197 40.09 7.78 16.95
N ASP A 198 39.07 8.01 17.78
CA ASP A 198 38.75 7.15 18.94
C ASP A 198 37.67 6.12 18.61
N ALA A 199 38.02 4.83 18.70
CA ALA A 199 37.10 3.72 18.48
C ALA A 199 35.94 3.70 19.50
N VAL A 200 36.16 4.20 20.72
CA VAL A 200 35.10 4.31 21.74
C VAL A 200 34.09 5.40 21.33
N GLY A 201 34.57 6.58 20.94
CA GLY A 201 33.73 7.64 20.39
C GLY A 201 32.89 7.21 19.18
N LEU A 202 33.47 6.46 18.24
CA LEU A 202 32.73 5.93 17.07
C LEU A 202 31.61 4.96 17.46
N ARG A 203 31.81 4.16 18.52
CA ARG A 203 30.77 3.28 19.05
C ARG A 203 29.60 4.08 19.61
N ASP A 204 29.87 5.16 20.33
CA ASP A 204 28.81 6.02 20.88
C ASP A 204 28.01 6.74 19.79
N VAL A 205 28.68 7.19 18.72
CA VAL A 205 28.01 7.71 17.52
C VAL A 205 27.08 6.66 16.90
N CYS A 206 27.56 5.43 16.74
CA CYS A 206 26.77 4.33 16.18
C CYS A 206 25.53 4.02 17.02
N LEU A 207 25.67 4.00 18.35
CA LEU A 207 24.56 3.80 19.28
C LEU A 207 23.53 4.95 19.20
N ALA A 208 23.99 6.20 19.13
CA ALA A 208 23.12 7.35 18.98
C ALA A 208 22.34 7.32 17.65
N CYS A 209 22.98 6.94 16.54
CA CYS A 209 22.34 6.74 15.25
C CYS A 209 21.28 5.62 15.28
N ALA A 210 21.54 4.52 16.01
CA ALA A 210 20.57 3.45 16.18
C ALA A 210 19.31 3.91 16.93
N GLN A 211 19.51 4.65 18.04
CA GLN A 211 18.40 5.22 18.83
C GLN A 211 17.55 6.18 18.01
N LEU A 212 18.18 7.06 17.23
CA LEU A 212 17.50 7.97 16.32
C LEU A 212 16.67 7.21 15.27
N SER A 213 17.20 6.12 14.71
CA SER A 213 16.47 5.30 13.73
C SER A 213 15.24 4.61 14.34
N THR A 214 15.36 4.09 15.56
CA THR A 214 14.22 3.51 16.30
C THR A 214 13.13 4.55 16.55
N LEU A 215 13.50 5.75 17.01
CA LEU A 215 12.55 6.85 17.22
C LEU A 215 11.80 7.21 15.93
N ALA A 216 12.50 7.29 14.80
CA ALA A 216 11.88 7.55 13.50
C ALA A 216 10.91 6.43 13.07
N GLY A 217 11.24 5.16 13.38
CA GLY A 217 10.35 4.02 13.18
C GLY A 217 9.05 4.14 13.98
N ASP A 218 9.14 4.51 15.26
CA ASP A 218 7.98 4.68 16.15
C ASP A 218 7.05 5.84 15.74
N MET A 219 7.59 6.82 15.02
CA MET A 219 6.82 7.92 14.43
C MET A 219 6.01 7.50 13.19
N LYS A 220 6.28 6.31 12.62
CA LYS A 220 5.72 5.84 11.33
C LYS A 220 5.99 6.82 10.17
N ASP A 221 7.03 7.64 10.29
CA ASP A 221 7.47 8.55 9.25
C ASP A 221 8.47 7.85 8.33
N ARG A 222 7.99 7.43 7.15
CA ARG A 222 8.79 6.65 6.21
C ARG A 222 10.02 7.39 5.68
N LEU A 223 9.90 8.71 5.46
CA LEU A 223 10.99 9.51 4.89
C LEU A 223 12.09 9.71 5.93
N LEU A 224 11.70 10.04 7.16
CA LEU A 224 12.63 10.18 8.27
C LEU A 224 13.31 8.84 8.59
N MET A 225 12.54 7.76 8.68
CA MET A 225 13.05 6.40 8.90
C MET A 225 14.06 5.98 7.83
N SER A 226 13.80 6.31 6.55
CA SER A 226 14.72 6.03 5.46
C SER A 226 16.04 6.79 5.61
N ALA A 227 15.99 8.09 5.93
CA ALA A 227 17.17 8.93 6.09
C ALA A 227 18.02 8.49 7.30
N THR A 228 17.39 8.21 8.45
CA THR A 228 18.08 7.75 9.67
C THR A 228 18.67 6.36 9.51
N SER A 229 17.97 5.45 8.83
CA SER A 229 18.48 4.10 8.54
C SER A 229 19.68 4.14 7.59
N SER A 230 19.66 5.05 6.61
CA SER A 230 20.80 5.27 5.70
C SER A 230 22.03 5.76 6.46
N LEU A 231 21.87 6.75 7.35
CA LEU A 231 22.96 7.24 8.20
C LEU A 231 23.51 6.14 9.11
N PHE A 232 22.63 5.39 9.78
CA PHE A 232 23.04 4.28 10.65
C PHE A 232 23.81 3.21 9.87
N SER A 233 23.33 2.84 8.68
CA SER A 233 24.00 1.86 7.82
C SER A 233 25.36 2.34 7.35
N TYR A 234 25.49 3.63 7.02
CA TYR A 234 26.76 4.25 6.66
C TYR A 234 27.75 4.21 7.83
N VAL A 235 27.38 4.70 9.00
CA VAL A 235 28.25 4.72 10.19
C VAL A 235 28.66 3.29 10.60
N LYS A 236 27.70 2.35 10.61
CA LYS A 236 27.97 0.94 10.92
C LYS A 236 28.87 0.28 9.88
N GLY A 237 28.69 0.59 8.60
CA GLY A 237 29.44 0.00 7.49
C GLY A 237 30.88 0.48 7.38
N VAL A 238 31.15 1.73 7.78
CA VAL A 238 32.52 2.29 7.79
C VAL A 238 33.40 1.61 8.85
N GLY A 239 32.88 1.38 10.07
CA GLY A 239 33.52 0.55 11.11
C GLY A 239 34.98 0.91 11.47
N ASP A 240 35.68 0.02 12.19
CA ASP A 240 37.03 0.22 12.75
C ASP A 240 38.16 0.42 11.72
N LYS A 241 37.89 0.29 10.41
CA LYS A 241 38.95 0.21 9.37
C LYS A 241 39.07 1.43 8.48
N ALA A 242 38.12 2.38 8.51
CA ALA A 242 38.12 3.55 7.64
C ALA A 242 37.64 4.80 8.39
N GLN A 243 38.18 5.97 8.01
CA GLN A 243 37.78 7.25 8.58
C GLN A 243 36.41 7.65 8.03
N LEU A 244 35.51 8.09 8.91
CA LEU A 244 34.21 8.63 8.50
C LEU A 244 34.41 9.84 7.59
N ASN A 245 33.71 9.86 6.46
CA ASN A 245 33.67 11.03 5.62
C ASN A 245 32.70 12.05 6.25
N ALA A 246 33.26 13.07 6.91
CA ALA A 246 32.52 14.12 7.60
C ALA A 246 31.47 14.79 6.70
N ASP A 247 31.79 14.90 5.42
CA ASP A 247 30.96 15.50 4.39
C ASP A 247 29.69 14.67 4.07
N VAL A 248 29.80 13.34 4.10
CA VAL A 248 28.66 12.42 3.94
C VAL A 248 27.79 12.43 5.19
N VAL A 249 28.41 12.41 6.38
CA VAL A 249 27.68 12.46 7.65
C VAL A 249 26.90 13.76 7.79
N LYS A 250 27.54 14.90 7.50
CA LYS A 250 26.89 16.21 7.52
C LYS A 250 25.68 16.27 6.58
N ALA A 251 25.80 15.77 5.35
CA ALA A 251 24.68 15.74 4.40
C ALA A 251 23.49 14.92 4.93
N HIS A 252 23.75 13.79 5.60
CA HIS A 252 22.70 13.02 6.27
C HIS A 252 22.05 13.80 7.41
N LEU A 253 22.83 14.40 8.31
CA LEU A 253 22.30 15.15 9.44
C LEU A 253 21.45 16.34 8.97
N ASP A 254 21.95 17.13 8.02
CA ASP A 254 21.23 18.29 7.46
C ASP A 254 19.89 17.88 6.84
N ALA A 255 19.86 16.78 6.08
CA ALA A 255 18.62 16.26 5.49
C ALA A 255 17.62 15.78 6.55
N ILE A 256 18.09 15.12 7.62
CA ILE A 256 17.22 14.66 8.71
C ILE A 256 16.65 15.87 9.49
N VAL A 257 17.45 16.92 9.73
CA VAL A 257 16.97 18.18 10.33
C VAL A 257 15.89 18.80 9.46
N GLN A 258 16.15 18.95 8.17
CA GLN A 258 15.19 19.54 7.22
C GLN A 258 13.88 18.73 7.18
N LEU A 259 13.95 17.40 7.23
CA LEU A 259 12.78 16.53 7.32
C LEU A 259 12.02 16.69 8.64
N ALA A 260 12.70 17.02 9.75
CA ALA A 260 12.12 17.26 11.06
C ALA A 260 11.57 18.69 11.23
N GLU A 261 12.00 19.64 10.40
CA GLU A 261 11.46 21.01 10.37
C GLU A 261 10.23 21.12 9.45
N LEU A 262 10.25 20.41 8.32
CA LEU A 262 9.14 20.40 7.38
C LEU A 262 7.93 19.65 7.99
N PRO A 263 6.72 20.25 7.99
CA PRO A 263 5.49 19.56 8.31
C PRO A 263 5.27 18.32 7.44
N ASN A 264 4.64 17.28 7.99
CA ASN A 264 4.32 16.05 7.27
C ASN A 264 3.37 16.28 6.09
N SER A 265 2.59 17.37 6.14
CA SER A 265 1.74 17.81 5.04
C SER A 265 2.55 18.20 3.80
N LEU A 266 3.78 18.71 3.94
CA LEU A 266 4.67 19.07 2.82
C LEU A 266 5.40 17.84 2.24
N ALA A 267 4.68 16.75 1.95
CA ALA A 267 5.31 15.48 1.58
C ALA A 267 6.12 15.55 0.28
N ASP A 268 5.69 16.32 -0.72
CA ASP A 268 6.42 16.46 -1.98
C ASP A 268 7.80 17.12 -1.75
N LEU A 269 7.85 18.21 -0.95
CA LEU A 269 9.12 18.84 -0.55
C LEU A 269 10.00 17.90 0.27
N ARG A 270 9.42 17.20 1.26
CA ARG A 270 10.16 16.21 2.08
C ARG A 270 10.71 15.07 1.24
N GLN A 271 9.96 14.63 0.22
CA GLN A 271 10.43 13.62 -0.72
C GLN A 271 11.60 14.14 -1.56
N THR A 272 11.56 15.40 -2.02
CA THR A 272 12.70 16.04 -2.70
C THR A 272 13.95 16.04 -1.83
N VAL A 273 13.84 16.33 -0.52
CA VAL A 273 14.98 16.26 0.42
C VAL A 273 15.62 14.87 0.42
N THR A 274 14.81 13.81 0.53
CA THR A 274 15.33 12.43 0.52
C THR A 274 15.97 12.04 -0.82
N GLN A 275 15.43 12.51 -1.95
CA GLN A 275 16.00 12.27 -3.28
C GLN A 275 17.35 12.98 -3.44
N GLN A 276 17.42 14.25 -3.05
CA GLN A 276 18.65 15.04 -3.07
C GLN A 276 19.73 14.43 -2.17
N LEU A 277 19.35 13.96 -0.98
CA LEU A 277 20.25 13.23 -0.09
C LEU A 277 20.87 12.02 -0.78
N SER A 278 20.06 11.17 -1.40
CA SER A 278 20.57 9.97 -2.08
C SER A 278 21.57 10.33 -3.19
N VAL A 279 21.27 11.33 -4.01
CA VAL A 279 22.16 11.80 -5.09
C VAL A 279 23.47 12.36 -4.52
N MET A 280 23.38 13.20 -3.48
CA MET A 280 24.56 13.79 -2.83
C MET A 280 25.47 12.73 -2.20
N VAL A 281 24.90 11.76 -1.49
CA VAL A 281 25.65 10.69 -0.83
C VAL A 281 26.37 9.83 -1.87
N THR A 282 25.68 9.40 -2.94
CA THR A 282 26.31 8.62 -4.02
C THR A 282 27.46 9.40 -4.67
N LYS A 283 27.27 10.70 -4.93
CA LYS A 283 28.32 11.55 -5.50
C LYS A 283 29.52 11.69 -4.56
N LYS A 284 29.29 11.97 -3.28
CA LYS A 284 30.37 12.15 -2.28
C LYS A 284 31.15 10.85 -2.04
N LEU A 285 30.47 9.71 -1.98
CA LEU A 285 31.14 8.41 -1.85
C LEU A 285 32.01 8.08 -3.06
N ARG A 286 31.56 8.41 -4.28
CA ARG A 286 32.35 8.23 -5.50
C ARG A 286 33.61 9.11 -5.50
N GLN A 287 33.47 10.39 -5.13
CA GLN A 287 34.61 11.31 -5.03
C GLN A 287 35.64 10.85 -4.00
N ALA A 288 35.19 10.33 -2.85
CA ALA A 288 36.07 9.78 -1.83
C ALA A 288 36.84 8.54 -2.32
N ALA A 289 36.20 7.68 -3.13
CA ALA A 289 36.86 6.52 -3.73
C ALA A 289 37.91 6.92 -4.79
N GLU A 290 37.63 7.95 -5.58
CA GLU A 290 38.57 8.51 -6.58
C GLU A 290 39.79 9.20 -5.93
N GLN A 291 39.64 9.75 -4.71
CA GLN A 291 40.74 10.36 -3.95
C GLN A 291 41.62 9.35 -3.20
N ALA A 292 41.14 8.12 -3.01
CA ALA A 292 41.85 7.05 -2.31
C ALA A 292 42.60 6.08 -3.24
N ALA A 293 42.45 6.25 -4.56
CA ALA A 293 43.10 5.47 -5.62
C ALA A 293 44.30 6.22 -6.21
#